data_AF-A0A257QFL5-F1
#
_entry.id   AF-A0A257QFL5-F1
#
_cell.length_a   1.000
_cell.length_b   1.000
_cell.length_c   1.000
_cell.angle_alpha   90.00
_cell.angle_beta   90.00
_cell.angle_gamma   90.00
#
_symmetry.space_group_name_H-M   'P 1'
#
loop_
_entity.id
_entity.type
_entity.pdbx_description
1 polymer ?
#
loop_
_entity_poly.entity_id
_entity_poly.type
_entity_poly.pdbx_seq_one_letter_code
_entity_poly.pdbx_strand_id
1 'polypeptide(L)'
;MTMDLSYVLDKLAWMRAQQIWPNGLRYLWTDAFGVVLLVSLYAETGEKRYLDEAEWLVSEVDRVLGRPRGIRIGEAADRDGQYFHYLAMWLFALAILGRHLPDYRQQGVNLVHQIHDAFVLPNRGIFWKMTEDLNQPYPGYGFGALDPFDGYLAYRLLDEQGLAREIEDMQRLIARMEPALLITQDLGLGMMLWMSHFFPEEDWAVSQWGRCLDMLDRMWIEQGYFCREPGYPQVKFAFTNYGVSIGLQAVHEMPERVQGLHTFFDHYQSGDNYDRDAITHVMACSAHFPGYLLRDFNPAVNPA
;
A
#
# COMPACT_ATOMS: atom_id res chain seq x y z
N MET A 1 -10.51 18.06 1.83
CA MET A 1 -10.87 17.06 0.80
C MET A 1 -12.05 16.27 1.32
N THR A 2 -13.11 16.17 0.53
CA THR A 2 -14.35 15.47 0.92
C THR A 2 -14.20 14.02 0.51
N MET A 3 -14.39 13.09 1.44
CA MET A 3 -14.45 11.66 1.14
C MET A 3 -15.58 11.41 0.14
N ASP A 4 -15.32 10.71 -0.97
CA ASP A 4 -16.33 10.41 -1.99
C ASP A 4 -16.83 8.96 -1.85
N LEU A 5 -17.66 8.74 -0.82
CA LEU A 5 -18.23 7.42 -0.56
C LEU A 5 -19.11 6.95 -1.73
N SER A 6 -19.85 7.85 -2.39
CA SER A 6 -20.67 7.52 -3.57
C SER A 6 -19.83 6.93 -4.69
N TYR A 7 -18.73 7.59 -5.06
CA TYR A 7 -17.80 7.11 -6.08
C TYR A 7 -17.32 5.70 -5.75
N VAL A 8 -16.88 5.47 -4.50
CA VAL A 8 -16.34 4.19 -4.07
C VAL A 8 -17.38 3.08 -4.14
N LEU A 9 -18.60 3.32 -3.67
CA LEU A 9 -19.67 2.31 -3.71
C LEU A 9 -20.07 1.96 -5.14
N ASP A 10 -20.20 2.96 -6.02
CA ASP A 10 -20.50 2.76 -7.43
C ASP A 10 -19.38 1.99 -8.15
N LYS A 11 -18.12 2.34 -7.87
CA LYS A 11 -16.95 1.68 -8.45
C LYS A 11 -16.81 0.23 -7.98
N LEU A 12 -17.04 -0.05 -6.69
CA LEU A 12 -17.08 -1.41 -6.15
C LEU A 12 -18.20 -2.24 -6.78
N ALA A 13 -19.40 -1.67 -6.93
CA ALA A 13 -20.52 -2.35 -7.59
C ALA A 13 -20.19 -2.67 -9.06
N TRP A 14 -19.59 -1.72 -9.78
CA TRP A 14 -19.13 -1.90 -11.15
C TRP A 14 -18.06 -3.01 -11.25
N MET A 15 -17.03 -3.00 -10.40
CA MET A 15 -15.98 -4.05 -10.40
C MET A 15 -16.56 -5.44 -10.18
N ARG A 16 -17.52 -5.59 -9.25
CA ARG A 16 -18.23 -6.87 -9.02
C ARG A 16 -19.03 -7.29 -10.24
N ALA A 17 -19.81 -6.38 -10.84
CA ALA A 17 -20.59 -6.67 -12.05
C ALA A 17 -19.72 -7.07 -13.24
N GLN A 18 -18.52 -6.50 -13.35
CA GLN A 18 -17.55 -6.80 -14.40
C GLN A 18 -16.61 -7.98 -14.07
N GLN A 19 -16.78 -8.62 -12.90
CA GLN A 19 -15.93 -9.72 -12.42
C GLN A 19 -14.43 -9.33 -12.34
N ILE A 20 -14.14 -8.06 -12.05
CA ILE A 20 -12.77 -7.53 -11.92
C ILE A 20 -12.25 -7.80 -10.52
N TRP A 21 -12.98 -7.35 -9.50
CA TRP A 21 -12.63 -7.52 -8.10
C TRP A 21 -13.91 -7.56 -7.25
N PRO A 22 -13.97 -8.42 -6.22
CA PRO A 22 -12.93 -9.35 -5.81
C PRO A 22 -12.96 -10.66 -6.60
N ASN A 23 -13.71 -10.81 -7.70
CA ASN A 23 -13.86 -12.11 -8.39
C ASN A 23 -12.74 -12.46 -9.39
N GLY A 24 -11.81 -11.54 -9.68
CA GLY A 24 -10.68 -11.77 -10.57
C GLY A 24 -9.51 -12.53 -9.92
N LEU A 25 -8.41 -12.67 -10.67
CA LEU A 25 -7.18 -13.31 -10.19
C LEU A 25 -6.60 -12.56 -8.98
N ARG A 26 -6.13 -13.31 -7.99
CA ARG A 26 -5.57 -12.73 -6.76
C ARG A 26 -4.27 -11.99 -7.02
N TYR A 27 -4.10 -10.87 -6.33
CA TYR A 27 -2.90 -10.06 -6.42
C TYR A 27 -2.66 -9.34 -5.10
N LEU A 28 -1.61 -9.74 -4.38
CA LEU A 28 -1.43 -9.42 -2.96
C LEU A 28 -1.49 -7.93 -2.65
N TRP A 29 -0.87 -7.09 -3.49
CA TRP A 29 -0.94 -5.63 -3.35
C TRP A 29 -2.37 -5.11 -3.44
N THR A 30 -3.13 -5.58 -4.43
CA THR A 30 -4.52 -5.16 -4.65
C THR A 30 -5.41 -5.64 -3.51
N ASP A 31 -5.24 -6.89 -3.08
CA ASP A 31 -6.04 -7.47 -2.01
C ASP A 31 -5.72 -6.81 -0.66
N ALA A 32 -4.46 -6.41 -0.40
CA ALA A 32 -4.09 -5.65 0.80
C ALA A 32 -4.82 -4.31 0.90
N PHE A 33 -4.78 -3.51 -0.18
CA PHE A 33 -5.56 -2.26 -0.25
C PHE A 33 -7.06 -2.53 -0.16
N GLY A 34 -7.54 -3.63 -0.75
CA GLY A 34 -8.93 -4.06 -0.68
C GLY A 34 -9.40 -4.36 0.75
N VAL A 35 -8.60 -5.07 1.55
CA VAL A 35 -8.89 -5.30 2.98
C VAL A 35 -8.98 -3.97 3.73
N VAL A 36 -8.00 -3.08 3.55
CA VAL A 36 -8.00 -1.76 4.22
C VAL A 36 -9.23 -0.94 3.81
N LEU A 37 -9.59 -0.94 2.53
CA LEU A 37 -10.77 -0.26 2.00
C LEU A 37 -12.06 -0.79 2.62
N LEU A 38 -12.25 -2.11 2.64
CA LEU A 38 -13.44 -2.74 3.21
C LEU A 38 -13.57 -2.47 4.71
N VAL A 39 -12.48 -2.58 5.47
CA VAL A 39 -12.48 -2.26 6.91
C VAL A 39 -12.77 -0.77 7.15
N SER A 40 -12.30 0.10 6.26
CA SER A 40 -12.63 1.54 6.32
C SER A 40 -14.11 1.81 6.02
N LEU A 41 -14.71 1.12 5.05
CA LEU A 41 -16.14 1.23 4.76
C LEU A 41 -16.99 0.74 5.92
N TYR A 42 -16.58 -0.35 6.59
CA TYR A 42 -17.23 -0.79 7.83
C TYR A 42 -17.20 0.30 8.90
N ALA A 43 -16.03 0.93 9.12
CA ALA A 43 -15.88 1.96 10.14
C ALA A 43 -16.67 3.24 9.85
N GLU A 44 -16.85 3.61 8.57
CA GLU A 44 -17.66 4.76 8.15
C GLU A 44 -19.16 4.47 8.19
N THR A 45 -19.59 3.31 7.71
CA THR A 45 -21.01 3.02 7.47
C THR A 45 -21.69 2.23 8.60
N GLY A 46 -20.92 1.55 9.45
CA GLY A 46 -21.42 0.59 10.42
C GLY A 46 -21.99 -0.70 9.80
N GLU A 47 -21.94 -0.86 8.47
CA GLU A 47 -22.50 -2.03 7.79
C GLU A 47 -21.57 -3.24 7.92
N LYS A 48 -21.95 -4.21 8.77
CA LYS A 48 -21.16 -5.41 9.05
C LYS A 48 -20.70 -6.19 7.81
N ARG A 49 -21.46 -6.15 6.71
CA ARG A 49 -21.11 -6.84 5.45
C ARG A 49 -19.69 -6.52 4.95
N TYR A 50 -19.19 -5.30 5.15
CA TYR A 50 -17.85 -4.94 4.69
C TYR A 50 -16.76 -5.61 5.53
N LEU A 51 -17.00 -5.80 6.83
CA LEU A 51 -16.11 -6.54 7.70
C LEU A 51 -16.12 -8.04 7.34
N ASP A 52 -17.30 -8.61 7.09
CA ASP A 52 -17.45 -10.00 6.64
C ASP A 52 -16.74 -10.23 5.28
N GLU A 53 -16.84 -9.27 4.35
CA GLU A 53 -16.13 -9.29 3.06
C GLU A 53 -14.60 -9.19 3.24
N ALA A 54 -14.11 -8.42 4.22
CA ALA A 54 -12.68 -8.30 4.50
C ALA A 54 -12.11 -9.62 5.04
N GLU A 55 -12.79 -10.30 5.97
CA GLU A 55 -12.40 -11.64 6.44
C GLU A 55 -12.43 -12.68 5.32
N TRP A 56 -13.46 -12.66 4.49
CA TRP A 56 -13.54 -13.55 3.34
C TRP A 56 -12.37 -13.32 2.38
N LEU A 57 -12.00 -12.07 2.14
CA LEU A 57 -10.86 -11.73 1.29
C LEU A 57 -9.53 -12.24 1.85
N VAL A 58 -9.30 -12.11 3.16
CA VAL A 58 -8.13 -12.70 3.83
C VAL A 58 -8.10 -14.21 3.65
N SER A 59 -9.24 -14.88 3.84
CA SER A 59 -9.37 -16.32 3.63
C SER A 59 -9.05 -16.74 2.19
N GLU A 60 -9.45 -15.95 1.20
CA GLU A 60 -9.14 -16.21 -0.21
C GLU A 60 -7.67 -15.98 -0.56
N VAL A 61 -7.03 -14.95 0.02
CA VAL A 61 -5.58 -14.74 -0.14
C VAL A 61 -4.82 -15.91 0.47
N ASP A 62 -5.18 -16.35 1.68
CA ASP A 62 -4.54 -17.49 2.33
C ASP A 62 -4.72 -18.78 1.51
N ARG A 63 -5.92 -19.01 0.95
CA ARG A 63 -6.22 -20.18 0.12
C ARG A 63 -5.45 -20.20 -1.20
N VAL A 64 -5.33 -19.07 -1.88
CA VAL A 64 -4.80 -19.00 -3.26
C VAL A 64 -3.31 -18.65 -3.28
N LEU A 65 -2.91 -17.65 -2.50
CA LEU A 65 -1.56 -17.09 -2.49
C LEU A 65 -0.71 -17.59 -1.32
N GLY A 66 -1.31 -18.17 -0.28
CA GLY A 66 -0.60 -18.69 0.87
C GLY A 66 0.45 -19.73 0.51
N ARG A 67 1.59 -19.68 1.20
CA ARG A 67 2.70 -20.64 1.10
C ARG A 67 3.02 -21.20 2.49
N PRO A 68 3.77 -22.32 2.59
CA PRO A 68 4.21 -22.82 3.90
C PRO A 68 4.91 -21.76 4.75
N ARG A 69 5.58 -20.81 4.08
CA ARG A 69 6.08 -19.56 4.66
C ARG A 69 5.72 -18.42 3.73
N GLY A 70 5.06 -17.40 4.25
CA GLY A 70 4.78 -16.20 3.46
C GLY A 70 3.64 -16.35 2.45
N ILE A 71 3.56 -15.41 1.51
CA ILE A 71 2.46 -15.25 0.56
C ILE A 71 3.03 -14.87 -0.82
N ARG A 72 2.60 -15.57 -1.87
CA ARG A 72 3.00 -15.29 -3.26
C ARG A 72 2.47 -13.94 -3.74
N ILE A 73 3.19 -13.30 -4.67
CA ILE A 73 2.81 -12.03 -5.29
C ILE A 73 1.39 -12.05 -5.87
N GLY A 74 1.04 -13.04 -6.69
CA GLY A 74 -0.29 -13.14 -7.30
C GLY A 74 -0.53 -14.45 -8.04
N GLU A 75 -1.76 -14.68 -8.46
CA GLU A 75 -2.20 -15.94 -9.06
C GLU A 75 -1.75 -16.10 -10.52
N ALA A 76 -1.59 -14.99 -11.25
CA ALA A 76 -1.10 -15.02 -12.62
C ALA A 76 0.31 -15.64 -12.72
N ALA A 77 0.59 -16.27 -13.86
CA ALA A 77 1.79 -17.09 -14.05
C ALA A 77 3.11 -16.30 -13.85
N ASP A 78 3.13 -15.04 -14.26
CA ASP A 78 4.24 -14.10 -14.14
C ASP A 78 4.35 -13.41 -12.76
N ARG A 79 3.37 -13.64 -11.88
CA ARG A 79 3.32 -13.10 -10.51
C ARG A 79 3.83 -14.11 -9.48
N ASP A 80 4.96 -14.73 -9.79
CA ASP A 80 5.60 -15.74 -8.95
C ASP A 80 6.55 -15.15 -7.91
N GLY A 81 6.96 -15.99 -6.95
CA GLY A 81 7.82 -15.55 -5.85
C GLY A 81 7.08 -14.70 -4.82
N GLN A 82 7.83 -14.04 -3.96
CA GLN A 82 7.30 -13.18 -2.89
C GLN A 82 8.00 -11.83 -2.90
N TYR A 83 7.23 -10.74 -2.80
CA TYR A 83 7.74 -9.38 -2.68
C TYR A 83 7.63 -8.89 -1.25
N PHE A 84 8.73 -8.40 -0.67
CA PHE A 84 8.72 -7.90 0.70
C PHE A 84 7.79 -6.70 0.85
N HIS A 85 7.87 -5.72 -0.05
CA HIS A 85 6.96 -4.57 -0.06
C HIS A 85 5.47 -4.96 -0.08
N TYR A 86 5.10 -6.05 -0.77
CA TYR A 86 3.69 -6.48 -0.83
C TYR A 86 3.28 -7.21 0.45
N LEU A 87 4.19 -8.01 1.01
CA LEU A 87 4.00 -8.60 2.33
C LEU A 87 3.86 -7.52 3.40
N ALA A 88 4.65 -6.45 3.35
CA ALA A 88 4.55 -5.33 4.29
C ALA A 88 3.19 -4.62 4.19
N MET A 89 2.68 -4.36 2.98
CA MET A 89 1.32 -3.82 2.81
C MET A 89 0.23 -4.79 3.30
N TRP A 90 0.42 -6.10 3.11
CA TRP A 90 -0.48 -7.11 3.65
C TRP A 90 -0.47 -7.16 5.18
N LEU A 91 0.72 -7.07 5.79
CA LEU A 91 0.88 -6.99 7.24
C LEU A 91 0.22 -5.73 7.81
N PHE A 92 0.33 -4.59 7.12
CA PHE A 92 -0.44 -3.39 7.42
C PHE A 92 -1.96 -3.66 7.37
N ALA A 93 -2.45 -4.31 6.32
CA ALA A 93 -3.86 -4.65 6.19
C ALA A 93 -4.37 -5.56 7.34
N LEU A 94 -3.57 -6.55 7.75
CA LEU A 94 -3.86 -7.39 8.92
C LEU A 94 -3.87 -6.61 10.23
N ALA A 95 -2.97 -5.63 10.40
CA ALA A 95 -2.99 -4.73 11.56
C ALA A 95 -4.28 -3.89 11.61
N ILE A 96 -4.73 -3.38 10.45
CA ILE A 96 -5.99 -2.62 10.34
C ILE A 96 -7.20 -3.50 10.63
N LEU A 97 -7.30 -4.69 10.05
CA LEU A 97 -8.37 -5.64 10.35
C LEU A 97 -8.36 -6.05 11.83
N GLY A 98 -7.16 -6.22 12.40
CA GLY A 98 -6.89 -6.51 13.80
C GLY A 98 -7.46 -5.49 14.80
N ARG A 99 -7.78 -4.27 14.36
CA ARG A 99 -8.46 -3.26 15.20
C ARG A 99 -9.89 -3.68 15.57
N HIS A 100 -10.53 -4.46 14.71
CA HIS A 100 -11.92 -4.94 14.88
C HIS A 100 -11.97 -6.43 15.20
N LEU A 101 -10.99 -7.20 14.71
CA LEU A 101 -10.89 -8.65 14.87
C LEU A 101 -9.48 -9.04 15.32
N PRO A 102 -9.20 -9.05 16.65
CA PRO A 102 -7.83 -9.09 17.20
C PRO A 102 -6.94 -10.25 16.73
N ASP A 103 -7.53 -11.39 16.37
CA ASP A 103 -6.77 -12.58 15.92
C ASP A 103 -5.95 -12.32 14.65
N TYR A 104 -6.40 -11.41 13.77
CA TYR A 104 -5.66 -11.06 12.55
C TYR A 104 -4.36 -10.29 12.83
N ARG A 105 -4.29 -9.56 13.94
CA ARG A 105 -3.04 -8.93 14.41
C ARG A 105 -2.00 -10.01 14.78
N GLN A 106 -2.42 -11.05 15.49
CA GLN A 106 -1.55 -12.18 15.82
C GLN A 106 -1.15 -12.97 14.57
N GLN A 107 -2.05 -13.15 13.60
CA GLN A 107 -1.73 -13.72 12.29
C GLN A 107 -0.62 -12.92 11.58
N GLY A 108 -0.70 -11.59 11.62
CA GLY A 108 0.35 -10.70 11.08
C GLY A 108 1.70 -10.92 11.78
N VAL A 109 1.74 -10.96 13.11
CA VAL A 109 2.98 -11.24 13.87
C VAL A 109 3.56 -12.60 13.49
N ASN A 110 2.73 -13.64 13.37
CA ASN A 110 3.17 -14.97 12.94
C ASN A 110 3.76 -14.95 11.53
N LEU A 111 3.17 -14.17 10.61
CA LEU A 111 3.67 -14.00 9.26
C LEU A 111 5.03 -13.30 9.23
N VAL A 112 5.24 -12.26 10.06
CA VAL A 112 6.56 -11.60 10.19
C VAL A 112 7.65 -12.61 10.53
N HIS A 113 7.41 -13.47 11.53
CA HIS A 113 8.38 -14.51 11.92
C HIS A 113 8.69 -15.52 10.82
N GLN A 114 7.76 -15.76 9.88
CA GLN A 114 8.01 -16.68 8.76
C GLN A 114 8.92 -16.07 7.69
N ILE A 115 8.84 -14.75 7.48
CA ILE A 115 9.42 -14.08 6.31
C ILE A 115 10.67 -13.26 6.63
N HIS A 116 10.77 -12.64 7.81
CA HIS A 116 11.75 -11.59 8.09
C HIS A 116 13.18 -12.02 7.77
N ASP A 117 13.65 -13.13 8.36
CA ASP A 117 15.04 -13.57 8.24
C ASP A 117 15.42 -14.06 6.83
N ALA A 118 14.44 -14.37 5.97
CA ALA A 118 14.72 -14.71 4.58
C ALA A 118 14.98 -13.46 3.72
N PHE A 119 14.28 -12.37 4.01
CA PHE A 119 14.35 -11.15 3.22
C PHE A 119 15.44 -10.19 3.72
N VAL A 120 15.64 -10.11 5.03
CA VAL A 120 16.40 -9.04 5.68
C VAL A 120 17.85 -9.46 5.89
N LEU A 121 18.77 -8.65 5.35
CA LEU A 121 20.18 -8.67 5.70
C LEU A 121 20.49 -7.40 6.51
N PRO A 122 20.55 -7.47 7.86
CA PRO A 122 20.55 -6.29 8.73
C PRO A 122 21.61 -5.22 8.43
N ASN A 123 22.73 -5.62 7.81
CA ASN A 123 23.84 -4.72 7.48
C ASN A 123 23.96 -4.43 5.98
N ARG A 124 22.97 -4.80 5.16
CA ARG A 124 23.03 -4.62 3.69
C ARG A 124 21.73 -4.06 3.11
N GLY A 125 20.57 -4.55 3.51
CA GLY A 125 19.28 -4.20 2.92
C GLY A 125 18.28 -5.35 2.98
N ILE A 126 17.16 -5.16 2.31
CA ILE A 126 16.09 -6.15 2.20
C ILE A 126 15.98 -6.59 0.75
N PHE A 127 16.08 -7.89 0.47
CA PHE A 127 15.84 -8.37 -0.88
C PHE A 127 14.41 -8.03 -1.29
N TRP A 128 14.20 -7.31 -2.38
CA TRP A 128 12.83 -6.97 -2.76
C TRP A 128 12.02 -8.16 -3.29
N LYS A 129 12.68 -9.22 -3.81
CA LYS A 129 12.05 -10.46 -4.30
C LYS A 129 12.77 -11.72 -3.84
N MET A 130 12.01 -12.69 -3.34
CA MET A 130 12.46 -14.03 -2.97
C MET A 130 11.69 -15.10 -3.77
N THR A 131 12.23 -16.32 -3.83
CA THR A 131 11.50 -17.50 -4.32
C THR A 131 10.30 -17.82 -3.43
N GLU A 132 9.30 -18.56 -3.94
CA GLU A 132 8.06 -18.84 -3.20
C GLU A 132 8.27 -19.65 -1.91
N ASP A 133 9.34 -20.42 -1.83
CA ASP A 133 9.75 -21.19 -0.65
C ASP A 133 10.64 -20.38 0.32
N LEU A 134 10.99 -19.13 -0.04
CA LEU A 134 11.89 -18.24 0.70
C LEU A 134 13.29 -18.82 0.97
N ASN A 135 13.77 -19.72 0.10
CA ASN A 135 15.10 -20.33 0.25
C ASN A 135 16.22 -19.48 -0.34
N GLN A 136 15.94 -18.63 -1.33
CA GLN A 136 16.96 -17.79 -1.96
C GLN A 136 16.37 -16.51 -2.58
N PRO A 137 17.21 -15.47 -2.79
CA PRO A 137 16.84 -14.32 -3.60
C PRO A 137 16.42 -14.74 -5.00
N TYR A 138 15.40 -14.08 -5.52
CA TYR A 138 14.95 -14.35 -6.88
C TYR A 138 16.02 -13.85 -7.89
N PRO A 139 16.40 -14.63 -8.92
CA PRO A 139 17.47 -14.24 -9.83
C PRO A 139 17.22 -12.90 -10.54
N GLY A 140 18.21 -12.00 -10.51
CA GLY A 140 18.13 -10.68 -11.14
C GLY A 140 17.55 -9.56 -10.27
N TYR A 141 17.22 -9.86 -9.02
CA TYR A 141 16.59 -8.93 -8.07
C TYR A 141 17.61 -8.51 -6.98
N GLY A 142 17.67 -7.21 -6.67
CA GLY A 142 18.58 -6.63 -5.67
C GLY A 142 17.91 -6.28 -4.33
N PHE A 143 18.34 -5.18 -3.72
CA PHE A 143 17.71 -4.66 -2.51
C PHE A 143 16.65 -3.62 -2.83
N GLY A 144 15.53 -3.68 -2.12
CA GLY A 144 14.45 -2.73 -2.23
C GLY A 144 14.75 -1.44 -1.48
N ALA A 145 14.42 -0.30 -2.09
CA ALA A 145 14.76 1.02 -1.56
C ALA A 145 13.80 1.50 -0.46
N LEU A 146 12.51 1.13 -0.58
CA LEU A 146 11.44 1.52 0.34
C LEU A 146 11.16 0.45 1.39
N ASP A 147 11.51 -0.80 1.10
CA ASP A 147 11.22 -1.98 1.91
C ASP A 147 11.56 -1.83 3.40
N PRO A 148 12.69 -1.20 3.82
CA PRO A 148 12.94 -0.96 5.25
C PRO A 148 11.86 -0.10 5.93
N PHE A 149 11.33 0.90 5.23
CA PHE A 149 10.30 1.80 5.72
C PHE A 149 8.95 1.09 5.80
N ASP A 150 8.61 0.29 4.80
CA ASP A 150 7.36 -0.48 4.80
C ASP A 150 7.33 -1.49 5.95
N GLY A 151 8.44 -2.22 6.14
CA GLY A 151 8.61 -3.15 7.24
C GLY A 151 8.55 -2.44 8.59
N TYR A 152 9.22 -1.30 8.73
CA TYR A 152 9.21 -0.49 9.96
C TYR A 152 7.78 -0.08 10.35
N LEU A 153 7.01 0.46 9.39
CA LEU A 153 5.62 0.84 9.62
C LEU A 153 4.76 -0.37 10.00
N ALA A 154 4.78 -1.42 9.18
CA ALA A 154 3.91 -2.58 9.36
C ALA A 154 4.18 -3.31 10.69
N TYR A 155 5.45 -3.47 11.06
CA TYR A 155 5.81 -4.17 12.30
C TYR A 155 5.41 -3.39 13.54
N ARG A 156 5.59 -2.07 13.55
CA ARG A 156 5.17 -1.22 14.67
C ARG A 156 3.66 -1.21 14.89
N LEU A 157 2.89 -1.20 13.79
CA LEU A 157 1.43 -1.28 13.89
C LEU A 157 0.94 -2.68 14.31
N LEU A 158 1.71 -3.73 14.03
CA LEU A 158 1.40 -5.09 14.46
C LEU A 158 1.76 -5.36 15.92
N ASP A 159 2.98 -5.15 16.38
CA ASP A 159 3.36 -5.38 17.78
C ASP A 159 4.77 -4.84 18.06
N GLU A 160 4.86 -3.64 18.64
CA GLU A 160 6.16 -3.04 18.96
C GLU A 160 6.99 -3.87 19.95
N GLN A 161 6.35 -4.56 20.89
CA GLN A 161 7.04 -5.34 21.90
C GLN A 161 7.40 -6.72 21.37
N GLY A 162 6.44 -7.39 20.71
CA GLY A 162 6.61 -8.72 20.15
C GLY A 162 7.59 -8.77 18.97
N LEU A 163 7.76 -7.67 18.23
CA LEU A 163 8.62 -7.57 17.04
C LEU A 163 9.82 -6.62 17.24
N ALA A 164 10.23 -6.37 18.50
CA ALA A 164 11.26 -5.37 18.81
C ALA A 164 12.58 -5.59 18.05
N ARG A 165 13.00 -6.85 17.87
CA ARG A 165 14.22 -7.20 17.12
C ARG A 165 14.08 -6.84 15.64
N GLU A 166 12.98 -7.26 15.03
CA GLU A 166 12.68 -7.02 13.62
C GLU A 166 12.55 -5.53 13.33
N ILE A 167 11.96 -4.76 14.24
CA ILE A 167 11.85 -3.30 14.17
C ILE A 167 13.25 -2.66 14.27
N GLU A 168 14.12 -3.14 15.16
CA GLU A 168 15.50 -2.64 15.27
C GLU A 168 16.31 -2.89 13.98
N ASP A 169 16.13 -4.06 13.33
CA ASP A 169 16.73 -4.34 12.02
C ASP A 169 16.28 -3.32 10.96
N MET A 170 14.99 -2.97 10.94
CA MET A 170 14.45 -1.94 10.03
C MET A 170 15.01 -0.55 10.31
N GLN A 171 15.07 -0.14 11.58
CA GLN A 171 15.63 1.16 11.99
C GLN A 171 17.09 1.31 11.58
N ARG A 172 17.90 0.26 11.77
CA ARG A 172 19.32 0.26 11.35
C ARG A 172 19.47 0.42 9.84
N LEU A 173 18.60 -0.22 9.05
CA LEU A 173 18.59 -0.07 7.60
C LEU A 173 18.16 1.33 7.15
N ILE A 174 17.09 1.88 7.75
CA ILE A 174 16.61 3.24 7.48
C ILE A 174 17.72 4.26 7.76
N ALA A 175 18.32 4.23 8.95
CA ALA A 175 19.36 5.17 9.36
C ALA A 175 20.57 5.18 8.40
N ARG A 176 20.87 4.02 7.80
CA ARG A 176 21.95 3.89 6.82
C ARG A 176 21.55 4.41 5.42
N MET A 177 20.32 4.14 4.99
CA MET A 177 19.88 4.37 3.62
C MET A 177 19.34 5.78 3.40
N GLU A 178 18.59 6.31 4.36
CA GLU A 178 17.88 7.58 4.28
C GLU A 178 18.77 8.76 3.80
N PRO A 179 20.00 8.97 4.31
CA PRO A 179 20.76 10.18 3.98
C PRO A 179 21.07 10.30 2.48
N ALA A 180 21.17 9.16 1.78
CA ALA A 180 21.44 9.09 0.34
C ALA A 180 20.22 8.70 -0.50
N LEU A 181 19.08 8.41 0.13
CA LEU A 181 17.88 7.96 -0.56
C LEU A 181 17.26 9.12 -1.34
N LEU A 182 17.19 8.93 -2.66
CA LEU A 182 16.46 9.77 -3.59
C LEU A 182 15.42 8.91 -4.32
N ILE A 183 14.15 9.23 -4.15
CA ILE A 183 13.05 8.58 -4.85
C ILE A 183 12.67 9.45 -6.04
N THR A 184 12.58 8.86 -7.23
CA THR A 184 12.22 9.58 -8.46
C THR A 184 10.96 9.03 -9.13
N GLN A 185 10.40 7.93 -8.63
CA GLN A 185 9.24 7.28 -9.23
C GLN A 185 7.94 7.60 -8.47
N ASP A 186 6.88 7.88 -9.23
CA ASP A 186 5.56 8.30 -8.77
C ASP A 186 5.01 7.51 -7.56
N LEU A 187 4.74 6.21 -7.71
CA LEU A 187 4.18 5.39 -6.65
C LEU A 187 5.08 5.39 -5.41
N GLY A 188 6.41 5.33 -5.60
CA GLY A 188 7.35 5.35 -4.49
C GLY A 188 7.29 6.65 -3.70
N LEU A 189 7.14 7.79 -4.37
CA LEU A 189 6.97 9.10 -3.72
C LEU A 189 5.67 9.16 -2.92
N GLY A 190 4.57 8.66 -3.50
CA GLY A 190 3.29 8.54 -2.82
C GLY A 190 3.36 7.67 -1.57
N MET A 191 3.94 6.47 -1.70
CA MET A 191 4.09 5.54 -0.58
C MET A 191 5.03 6.07 0.50
N MET A 192 6.11 6.79 0.15
CA MET A 192 7.00 7.40 1.14
C MET A 192 6.31 8.50 1.94
N LEU A 193 5.56 9.40 1.29
CA LEU A 193 4.73 10.40 1.98
C LEU A 193 3.68 9.74 2.88
N TRP A 194 3.06 8.67 2.39
CA TRP A 194 2.14 7.88 3.19
C TRP A 194 2.84 7.19 4.37
N MET A 195 4.08 6.73 4.28
CA MET A 195 4.75 6.16 5.46
C MET A 195 5.18 7.25 6.46
N SER A 196 5.66 8.39 5.97
CA SER A 196 6.17 9.47 6.82
C SER A 196 5.10 10.07 7.74
N HIS A 197 3.83 10.10 7.34
CA HIS A 197 2.76 10.69 8.16
C HIS A 197 2.47 9.91 9.46
N PHE A 198 2.83 8.63 9.54
CA PHE A 198 2.71 7.85 10.77
C PHE A 198 3.75 8.24 11.83
N PHE A 199 4.90 8.75 11.39
CA PHE A 199 6.03 9.09 12.25
C PHE A 199 6.57 10.51 11.95
N PRO A 200 5.72 11.55 12.01
CA PRO A 200 6.05 12.88 11.49
C PRO A 200 7.20 13.58 12.24
N GLU A 201 7.56 13.07 13.41
CA GLU A 201 8.65 13.59 14.26
C GLU A 201 9.99 12.87 14.03
N GLU A 202 10.02 11.75 13.30
CA GLU A 202 11.28 11.03 13.04
C GLU A 202 12.09 11.73 11.93
N ASP A 203 13.41 11.85 12.12
CA ASP A 203 14.31 12.59 11.22
C ASP A 203 14.19 12.13 9.76
N TRP A 204 14.05 10.81 9.53
CA TRP A 204 13.87 10.26 8.19
C TRP A 204 12.56 10.70 7.55
N ALA A 205 11.48 10.79 8.34
CA ALA A 205 10.17 11.18 7.85
C ALA A 205 10.19 12.66 7.45
N VAL A 206 10.76 13.53 8.30
CA VAL A 206 10.93 14.96 8.00
C VAL A 206 11.75 15.18 6.74
N SER A 207 12.89 14.49 6.63
CA SER A 207 13.78 14.58 5.47
C SER A 207 13.12 14.09 4.18
N GLN A 208 12.50 12.91 4.20
CA GLN A 208 11.88 12.33 3.02
C GLN A 208 10.63 13.09 2.60
N TRP A 209 9.87 13.67 3.54
CA TRP A 209 8.71 14.50 3.22
C TRP A 209 9.10 15.67 2.31
N GLY A 210 10.09 16.48 2.70
CA GLY A 210 10.57 17.59 1.87
C GLY A 210 11.08 17.14 0.49
N ARG A 211 11.91 16.09 0.45
CA ARG A 211 12.46 15.55 -0.81
C ARG A 211 11.36 15.04 -1.74
N CYS A 212 10.33 14.39 -1.20
CA CYS A 212 9.24 13.85 -1.99
C CYS A 212 8.38 14.95 -2.60
N LEU A 213 8.05 16.00 -1.83
CA LEU A 213 7.29 17.15 -2.35
C LEU A 213 8.06 17.89 -3.45
N ASP A 214 9.36 18.14 -3.24
CA ASP A 214 10.22 18.77 -4.25
C ASP A 214 10.29 17.96 -5.55
N MET A 215 10.32 16.63 -5.44
CA MET A 215 10.34 15.76 -6.61
C MET A 215 8.98 15.73 -7.32
N LEU A 216 7.88 15.60 -6.57
CA LEU A 216 6.52 15.64 -7.11
C LEU A 216 6.22 16.97 -7.82
N ASP A 217 6.76 18.08 -7.32
CA ASP A 217 6.64 19.39 -7.97
C ASP A 217 7.23 19.40 -9.39
N ARG A 218 8.38 18.73 -9.57
CA ARG A 218 9.04 18.58 -10.87
C ARG A 218 8.33 17.59 -11.80
N MET A 219 7.55 16.68 -11.24
CA MET A 219 6.84 15.63 -11.97
C MET A 219 5.41 16.04 -12.35
N TRP A 220 4.91 17.16 -11.82
CA TRP A 220 3.57 17.65 -12.12
C TRP A 220 3.45 18.06 -13.58
N ILE A 221 2.43 17.52 -14.24
CA ILE A 221 2.07 17.82 -15.61
C ILE A 221 0.76 18.62 -15.59
N GLU A 222 0.75 19.80 -16.23
CA GLU A 222 -0.35 20.77 -16.17
C GLU A 222 -1.72 20.20 -16.58
N GLN A 223 -1.73 19.13 -17.38
CA GLN A 223 -2.93 18.38 -17.75
C GLN A 223 -3.63 17.71 -16.55
N GLY A 224 -2.99 17.63 -15.39
CA GLY A 224 -3.59 17.12 -14.15
C GLY A 224 -3.06 15.77 -13.70
N TYR A 225 -1.79 15.42 -13.96
CA TYR A 225 -1.22 14.15 -13.50
C TYR A 225 0.26 14.30 -13.13
N PHE A 226 0.81 13.33 -12.38
CA PHE A 226 2.24 13.19 -12.19
C PHE A 226 2.81 12.16 -13.19
N CYS A 227 3.87 12.53 -13.89
CA CYS A 227 4.58 11.59 -14.75
C CYS A 227 5.25 10.47 -13.95
N ARG A 228 5.72 9.41 -14.62
CA ARG A 228 6.32 8.25 -13.95
C ARG A 228 7.57 8.62 -13.16
N GLU A 229 8.43 9.44 -13.76
CA GLU A 229 9.62 10.03 -13.18
C GLU A 229 10.04 11.25 -14.03
N PRO A 230 10.88 12.18 -13.53
CA PRO A 230 11.14 13.46 -14.20
C PRO A 230 11.63 13.37 -15.66
N GLY A 231 12.35 12.30 -16.00
CA GLY A 231 12.88 12.07 -17.36
C GLY A 231 11.85 11.59 -18.37
N TYR A 232 10.65 11.19 -17.94
CA TYR A 232 9.63 10.58 -18.81
C TYR A 232 8.25 11.26 -18.63
N PRO A 233 8.10 12.53 -19.02
CA PRO A 233 6.91 13.34 -18.76
C PRO A 233 5.60 12.78 -19.37
N GLN A 234 5.72 11.90 -20.37
CA GLN A 234 4.57 11.30 -21.06
C GLN A 234 4.13 9.95 -20.48
N VAL A 235 4.97 9.30 -19.68
CA VAL A 235 4.66 8.01 -19.07
C VAL A 235 3.89 8.27 -17.78
N LYS A 236 2.75 7.60 -17.61
CA LYS A 236 1.86 7.73 -16.45
C LYS A 236 1.05 6.46 -16.28
N PHE A 237 0.73 6.14 -15.04
CA PHE A 237 -0.19 5.05 -14.71
C PHE A 237 -1.20 5.56 -13.67
N ALA A 238 -2.46 5.16 -13.83
CA ALA A 238 -3.53 5.60 -12.93
C ALA A 238 -3.28 5.13 -11.49
N PHE A 239 -2.99 3.84 -11.30
CA PHE A 239 -2.78 3.27 -9.96
C PHE A 239 -1.61 3.92 -9.20
N THR A 240 -0.54 4.31 -9.90
CA THR A 240 0.62 4.95 -9.28
C THR A 240 0.32 6.39 -8.88
N ASN A 241 -0.43 7.11 -9.71
CA ASN A 241 -0.93 8.44 -9.43
C ASN A 241 -1.93 8.45 -8.27
N TYR A 242 -2.81 7.46 -8.17
CA TYR A 242 -3.65 7.29 -6.99
C TYR A 242 -2.82 7.01 -5.72
N GLY A 243 -1.70 6.30 -5.84
CA GLY A 243 -0.71 6.20 -4.75
C GLY A 243 -0.11 7.55 -4.34
N VAL A 244 0.26 8.40 -5.31
CA VAL A 244 0.68 9.80 -5.04
C VAL A 244 -0.42 10.58 -4.34
N SER A 245 -1.67 10.45 -4.79
CA SER A 245 -2.82 11.10 -4.17
C SER A 245 -3.00 10.70 -2.71
N ILE A 246 -2.87 9.41 -2.38
CA ILE A 246 -2.93 8.92 -0.99
C ILE A 246 -1.82 9.56 -0.15
N GLY A 247 -0.57 9.57 -0.67
CA GLY A 247 0.57 10.19 0.01
C GLY A 247 0.37 11.67 0.29
N LEU A 248 0.00 12.46 -0.73
CA LEU A 248 -0.28 13.90 -0.60
C LEU A 248 -1.42 14.19 0.37
N GLN A 249 -2.47 13.38 0.35
CA GLN A 249 -3.57 13.49 1.32
C GLN A 249 -3.11 13.21 2.75
N ALA A 250 -2.25 12.21 2.94
CA ALA A 250 -1.74 11.81 4.24
C ALA A 250 -0.89 12.88 4.91
N VAL A 251 -0.18 13.69 4.11
CA VAL A 251 0.61 14.83 4.59
C VAL A 251 -0.09 16.18 4.44
N HIS A 252 -1.35 16.20 3.98
CA HIS A 252 -2.15 17.41 3.76
C HIS A 252 -1.53 18.44 2.79
N GLU A 253 -0.85 17.98 1.75
CA GLU A 253 -0.13 18.81 0.79
C GLU A 253 -0.74 18.80 -0.61
N MET A 254 -0.49 19.87 -1.37
CA MET A 254 -0.89 20.03 -2.78
C MET A 254 -2.36 19.64 -3.09
N PRO A 255 -3.37 20.13 -2.34
CA PRO A 255 -4.75 19.69 -2.49
C PRO A 255 -5.35 19.93 -3.88
N GLU A 256 -4.94 21.01 -4.56
CA GLU A 256 -5.36 21.31 -5.94
C GLU A 256 -4.82 20.27 -6.94
N ARG A 257 -3.61 19.76 -6.73
CA ARG A 257 -3.03 18.69 -7.57
C ARG A 257 -3.72 17.36 -7.33
N VAL A 258 -4.12 17.07 -6.10
CA VAL A 258 -4.93 15.89 -5.80
C VAL A 258 -6.27 15.94 -6.55
N GLN A 259 -6.95 17.09 -6.51
CA GLN A 259 -8.21 17.28 -7.24
C GLN A 259 -8.02 17.18 -8.76
N GLY A 260 -6.96 17.79 -9.29
CA GLY A 260 -6.61 17.71 -10.71
C GLY A 260 -6.36 16.27 -11.16
N LEU A 261 -5.63 15.50 -10.34
CA LEU A 261 -5.35 14.08 -10.55
C LEU A 261 -6.61 13.23 -10.59
N HIS A 262 -7.51 13.39 -9.61
CA HIS A 262 -8.79 12.67 -9.63
C HIS A 262 -9.59 12.99 -10.88
N THR A 263 -9.74 14.28 -11.20
CA THR A 263 -10.48 14.74 -12.40
C THR A 263 -9.91 14.16 -13.69
N PHE A 264 -8.58 14.10 -13.81
CA PHE A 264 -7.90 13.53 -14.96
C PHE A 264 -8.15 12.03 -15.07
N PHE A 265 -7.89 11.26 -14.00
CA PHE A 265 -7.92 9.81 -14.05
C PHE A 265 -9.32 9.20 -14.02
N ASP A 266 -10.34 9.94 -13.56
CA ASP A 266 -11.74 9.47 -13.61
C ASP A 266 -12.25 9.31 -15.05
N HIS A 267 -11.65 10.00 -16.01
CA HIS A 267 -11.99 9.92 -17.44
C HIS A 267 -10.88 9.31 -18.30
N TYR A 268 -9.72 9.03 -17.71
CA TYR A 268 -8.57 8.50 -18.43
C TYR A 268 -8.76 7.02 -18.78
N GLN A 269 -8.31 6.65 -19.98
CA GLN A 269 -8.17 5.26 -20.42
C GLN A 269 -6.74 5.04 -20.91
N SER A 270 -6.07 4.01 -20.41
CA SER A 270 -4.71 3.65 -20.85
C SER A 270 -4.70 3.02 -22.23
N GLY A 271 -5.81 2.37 -22.64
CA GLY A 271 -5.89 1.59 -23.87
C GLY A 271 -5.20 0.23 -23.78
N ASP A 272 -4.83 -0.22 -22.57
CA ASP A 272 -4.18 -1.50 -22.29
C ASP A 272 -4.90 -2.27 -21.16
N ASN A 273 -4.25 -3.29 -20.58
CA ASN A 273 -4.82 -4.09 -19.51
C ASN A 273 -5.14 -3.29 -18.23
N TYR A 274 -4.46 -2.18 -17.96
CA TYR A 274 -4.68 -1.39 -16.75
C TYR A 274 -6.08 -0.78 -16.66
N ASP A 275 -6.80 -0.64 -17.78
CA ASP A 275 -8.21 -0.21 -17.80
C ASP A 275 -9.14 -1.23 -17.13
N ARG A 276 -8.73 -2.50 -17.04
CA ARG A 276 -9.52 -3.58 -16.41
C ARG A 276 -8.83 -4.24 -15.23
N ASP A 277 -7.54 -4.01 -15.01
CA ASP A 277 -6.83 -4.58 -13.87
C ASP A 277 -7.35 -4.01 -12.55
N ALA A 278 -7.63 -4.91 -11.60
CA ALA A 278 -8.19 -4.57 -10.29
C ALA A 278 -7.35 -3.54 -9.52
N ILE A 279 -6.01 -3.57 -9.67
CA ILE A 279 -5.11 -2.63 -8.99
C ILE A 279 -5.47 -1.17 -9.28
N THR A 280 -5.81 -0.82 -10.52
CA THR A 280 -6.16 0.56 -10.90
C THR A 280 -7.40 1.03 -10.14
N HIS A 281 -8.43 0.19 -10.12
CA HIS A 281 -9.73 0.57 -9.59
C HIS A 281 -9.80 0.49 -8.07
N VAL A 282 -9.09 -0.46 -7.44
CA VAL A 282 -8.96 -0.51 -5.98
C VAL A 282 -8.14 0.68 -5.48
N MET A 283 -7.02 1.02 -6.14
CA MET A 283 -6.25 2.22 -5.79
C MET A 283 -7.05 3.51 -6.00
N ALA A 284 -7.90 3.58 -7.03
CA ALA A 284 -8.83 4.70 -7.23
C ALA A 284 -9.80 4.84 -6.04
N CYS A 285 -10.44 3.75 -5.62
CA CYS A 285 -11.31 3.75 -4.45
C CYS A 285 -10.55 4.19 -3.19
N SER A 286 -9.34 3.68 -2.96
CA SER A 286 -8.49 4.06 -1.84
C SER A 286 -8.01 5.51 -1.91
N ALA A 287 -7.91 6.13 -3.07
CA ALA A 287 -7.55 7.55 -3.18
C ALA A 287 -8.76 8.48 -2.96
N HIS A 288 -9.95 8.07 -3.40
CA HIS A 288 -11.20 8.81 -3.20
C HIS A 288 -11.78 8.64 -1.77
N PHE A 289 -11.47 7.51 -1.14
CA PHE A 289 -11.79 7.21 0.26
C PHE A 289 -10.58 6.53 0.94
N PRO A 290 -9.59 7.31 1.40
CA PRO A 290 -8.40 6.76 2.05
C PRO A 290 -8.67 6.01 3.36
N GLY A 291 -9.68 6.39 4.12
CA GLY A 291 -10.07 5.70 5.34
C GLY A 291 -8.89 5.45 6.29
N TYR A 292 -8.72 4.20 6.71
CA TYR A 292 -7.62 3.77 7.59
C TYR A 292 -6.22 3.83 6.99
N LEU A 293 -6.06 4.16 5.70
CA LEU A 293 -4.74 4.54 5.19
C LEU A 293 -4.24 5.83 5.84
N LEU A 294 -5.14 6.68 6.36
CA LEU A 294 -4.78 7.87 7.12
C LEU A 294 -4.90 7.58 8.62
N ARG A 295 -3.87 7.98 9.37
CA ARG A 295 -3.62 7.68 10.80
C ARG A 295 -4.84 7.73 11.71
N ASP A 296 -5.71 8.72 11.51
CA ASP A 296 -6.75 9.12 12.47
C ASP A 296 -8.17 9.08 11.92
N PHE A 297 -8.52 8.07 11.11
CA PHE A 297 -9.95 7.85 10.82
C PHE A 297 -10.73 7.59 12.13
N ASN A 298 -11.39 8.65 12.59
CA ASN A 298 -12.17 8.81 13.81
C ASN A 298 -13.62 9.11 13.38
N PRO A 299 -14.59 8.19 13.57
CA PRO A 299 -15.97 8.34 13.08
C PRO A 299 -16.79 9.29 13.99
N ALA A 300 -16.21 10.39 14.47
CA ALA A 300 -16.85 11.25 15.46
C ALA A 300 -17.97 12.11 14.85
N VAL A 301 -19.09 11.48 14.47
CA VAL A 301 -20.46 11.77 14.95
C VAL A 301 -21.29 10.49 14.86
N ASN A 302 -21.34 9.69 15.93
CA ASN A 302 -22.55 8.92 16.22
C ASN A 302 -23.49 9.86 16.99
N PRO A 303 -24.71 10.17 16.51
CA PRO A 303 -25.72 10.71 17.39
C PRO A 303 -26.13 9.61 18.38
N ALA A 304 -26.38 10.03 19.62
CA ALA A 304 -26.83 9.21 20.74
C ALA A 304 -27.99 8.25 20.41
#